data_AF-A0A5C7Z9L1-F1
#
_entry.id   AF-A0A5C7Z9L1-F1
#
_cell.length_a   1.000
_cell.length_b   1.000
_cell.length_c   1.000
_cell.angle_alpha   90.00
_cell.angle_beta   90.00
_cell.angle_gamma   90.00
#
_symmetry.space_group_name_H-M   'P 1'
#
loop_
_entity.id
_entity.type
_entity.pdbx_description
1 polymer ?
#
loop_
_entity_poly.entity_id
_entity_poly.type
_entity_poly.pdbx_seq_one_letter_code
_entity_poly.pdbx_strand_id
1 'polypeptide(L)'
;MAYSPNTLPPQVDAKRACDEIALVNGTTNEVTYGIDSLFKILAHRFSFLSPLFRLNVFRILIASLYSFISFNRKVIAPADVYASVCVPSFNIPYRVAYLIFSWIITSLILTNYSTHLPIPATSFGREFLICGGQILFQGAIVWFTNRNRALDYLGNMMTVSLCGGLLLLPLLWINSVMTVSSLVLFGWFAAVVTGMFFMHLHRVKLLHVSAWLTFTWIVYRVLVWIVMLLNQFL
;
A
#
# COMPACT_ATOMS: atom_id res chain seq x y z
N MET A 1 -23.28 2.79 -29.48
CA MET A 1 -22.38 1.79 -30.11
C MET A 1 -21.54 1.16 -29.02
N ALA A 2 -21.40 -0.17 -28.99
CA ALA A 2 -20.45 -0.83 -28.09
C ALA A 2 -19.04 -0.72 -28.70
N TYR A 3 -18.11 -0.12 -27.96
CA TYR A 3 -16.70 -0.04 -28.38
C TYR A 3 -16.03 -1.41 -28.20
N SER A 4 -15.11 -1.76 -29.10
CA SER A 4 -14.30 -2.98 -28.95
C SER A 4 -13.41 -2.88 -27.71
N PRO A 5 -13.24 -3.95 -26.92
CA PRO A 5 -12.40 -3.94 -25.71
C PRO A 5 -10.93 -3.59 -26.00
N ASN A 6 -10.50 -3.69 -27.25
CA ASN A 6 -9.11 -3.43 -27.66
C ASN A 6 -8.88 -2.03 -28.24
N THR A 7 -9.91 -1.20 -28.34
CA THR A 7 -9.82 0.14 -28.94
C THR A 7 -10.31 1.20 -27.96
N LEU A 8 -9.45 2.17 -27.64
CA LEU A 8 -9.85 3.30 -26.82
C LEU A 8 -10.85 4.18 -27.62
N PRO A 9 -12.02 4.52 -27.06
CA PRO A 9 -12.97 5.40 -27.73
C PRO A 9 -12.34 6.77 -28.03
N PRO A 10 -12.60 7.39 -29.20
CA PRO A 10 -11.91 8.60 -29.64
C PRO A 10 -12.16 9.81 -28.72
N GLN A 11 -13.29 9.83 -28.00
CA GLN A 11 -13.62 10.87 -27.03
C GLN A 11 -12.90 10.73 -25.67
N VAL A 12 -12.20 9.62 -25.43
CA VAL A 12 -11.46 9.40 -24.19
C VAL A 12 -10.07 10.01 -24.33
N ASP A 13 -9.74 10.93 -23.43
CA ASP A 13 -8.40 11.43 -23.24
C ASP A 13 -7.54 10.30 -22.66
N ALA A 14 -6.68 9.71 -23.48
CA ALA A 14 -5.81 8.61 -23.10
C ALA A 14 -4.88 8.96 -21.93
N LYS A 15 -4.40 10.20 -21.85
CA LYS A 15 -3.49 10.65 -20.79
C LYS A 15 -4.24 10.79 -19.48
N ARG A 16 -5.46 11.31 -19.51
CA ARG A 16 -6.31 11.42 -18.31
C ARG A 16 -6.86 10.07 -17.86
N ALA A 17 -7.26 9.22 -18.81
CA ALA A 17 -7.70 7.84 -18.55
C ALA A 17 -6.58 6.98 -17.97
N CYS A 18 -5.33 7.42 -18.11
CA CYS A 18 -4.25 6.87 -17.32
C CYS A 18 -4.45 7.14 -15.85
N ASP A 19 -4.63 8.36 -15.37
CA ASP A 19 -4.70 8.62 -13.94
C ASP A 19 -6.09 8.42 -13.33
N GLU A 20 -7.13 8.45 -14.15
CA GLU A 20 -8.52 8.46 -13.72
C GLU A 20 -9.35 7.41 -14.46
N ILE A 21 -10.34 6.81 -13.79
CA ILE A 21 -11.23 5.83 -14.42
C ILE A 21 -12.17 6.57 -15.39
N ALA A 22 -12.02 6.33 -16.68
CA ALA A 22 -12.90 6.89 -17.72
C ALA A 22 -14.19 6.06 -17.84
N LEU A 23 -15.34 6.73 -17.88
CA LEU A 23 -16.66 6.15 -18.12
C LEU A 23 -17.30 6.85 -19.32
N VAL A 24 -17.62 6.10 -20.36
CA VAL A 24 -18.28 6.61 -21.56
C VAL A 24 -19.77 6.28 -21.52
N ASN A 25 -20.61 7.31 -21.67
CA ASN A 25 -22.04 7.12 -21.86
C ASN A 25 -22.33 6.70 -23.30
N GLY A 26 -22.85 5.48 -23.50
CA GLY A 26 -23.12 4.92 -24.83
C GLY A 26 -24.25 5.61 -25.61
N THR A 27 -25.07 6.44 -24.95
CA THR A 27 -26.20 7.17 -25.55
C THR A 27 -25.85 8.61 -25.85
N THR A 28 -25.21 9.31 -24.90
CA THR A 28 -24.87 10.75 -25.06
C THR A 28 -23.45 10.99 -25.58
N ASN A 29 -22.61 9.96 -25.65
CA ASN A 29 -21.17 10.04 -25.90
C ASN A 29 -20.38 10.93 -24.90
N GLU A 30 -20.99 11.32 -23.78
CA GLU A 30 -20.31 12.03 -22.70
C GLU A 30 -19.28 11.12 -22.01
N VAL A 31 -18.09 11.65 -21.72
CA VAL A 31 -17.07 10.96 -20.93
C VAL A 31 -16.95 11.62 -19.57
N THR A 32 -17.13 10.83 -18.52
CA THR A 32 -16.72 11.21 -17.16
C THR A 32 -15.45 10.53 -16.75
N TYR A 33 -14.77 11.11 -15.76
CA TYR A 33 -13.52 10.58 -15.25
C TYR A 33 -13.53 10.50 -13.72
N GLY A 34 -12.66 9.64 -13.20
CA GLY A 34 -12.29 9.63 -11.79
C GLY A 34 -13.45 9.28 -10.88
N ILE A 35 -13.62 10.09 -9.84
CA ILE A 35 -14.65 9.83 -8.82
C ILE A 35 -16.07 10.02 -9.36
N ASP A 36 -16.28 10.92 -10.32
CA ASP A 36 -17.61 11.13 -10.90
C ASP A 36 -18.05 9.92 -11.73
N SER A 37 -17.11 9.25 -12.43
CA SER A 37 -17.37 7.97 -13.09
C SER A 37 -17.81 6.90 -12.08
N LEU A 38 -17.10 6.79 -10.96
CA LEU A 38 -17.42 5.83 -9.90
C LEU A 38 -18.78 6.12 -9.27
N PHE A 39 -19.09 7.38 -8.97
CA PHE A 39 -20.39 7.77 -8.45
C PHE A 39 -21.51 7.50 -9.46
N LYS A 40 -21.32 7.75 -10.76
CA LYS A 40 -22.30 7.40 -11.80
C LYS A 40 -22.56 5.88 -11.83
N ILE A 41 -21.51 5.04 -11.82
CA ILE A 41 -21.64 3.56 -11.81
C ILE A 41 -22.35 3.08 -10.54
N LEU A 42 -21.91 3.57 -9.37
CA LEU A 42 -22.47 3.15 -8.09
C LEU A 42 -23.90 3.65 -7.91
N ALA A 43 -24.24 4.86 -8.36
CA ALA A 43 -25.61 5.38 -8.30
C ALA A 43 -26.54 4.59 -9.22
N HIS A 44 -26.03 4.15 -10.37
CA HIS A 44 -26.80 3.31 -11.30
C HIS A 44 -27.12 1.94 -10.68
N ARG A 45 -26.17 1.32 -9.96
CA ARG A 45 -26.38 0.02 -9.29
C ARG A 45 -27.13 0.13 -7.97
N PHE A 46 -26.84 1.16 -7.18
CA PHE A 46 -27.35 1.39 -5.84
C PHE A 46 -27.99 2.78 -5.75
N SER A 47 -29.20 2.90 -6.30
CA SER A 47 -29.91 4.17 -6.44
C SER A 47 -30.13 4.91 -5.11
N PHE A 48 -30.27 4.18 -4.00
CA PHE A 48 -30.42 4.75 -2.65
C PHE A 48 -29.17 5.52 -2.16
N LEU A 49 -27.98 5.30 -2.74
CA LEU A 49 -26.75 6.04 -2.41
C LEU A 49 -26.65 7.39 -3.16
N SER A 50 -27.54 7.65 -4.12
CA SER A 50 -27.51 8.88 -4.92
C SER A 50 -27.54 10.18 -4.09
N PRO A 51 -28.33 10.30 -2.99
CA PRO A 51 -28.29 11.48 -2.14
C PRO A 51 -26.93 11.67 -1.46
N LEU A 52 -26.29 10.58 -1.02
CA LEU A 52 -24.97 10.61 -0.38
C LEU A 52 -23.91 11.16 -1.33
N PHE A 53 -23.95 10.73 -2.60
CA PHE A 53 -23.00 11.20 -3.63
C PHE A 53 -23.19 12.67 -4.04
N ARG A 54 -24.31 13.30 -3.65
CA ARG A 54 -24.54 14.74 -3.86
C ARG A 54 -24.05 15.60 -2.70
N LEU A 55 -23.78 15.02 -1.53
CA LEU A 55 -23.27 15.76 -0.38
C LEU A 55 -21.83 16.22 -0.62
N ASN A 56 -21.60 17.53 -0.65
CA ASN A 56 -20.28 18.11 -0.97
C ASN A 56 -19.17 17.60 -0.04
N VAL A 57 -19.43 17.49 1.26
CA VAL A 57 -18.45 16.99 2.23
C VAL A 57 -18.05 15.54 1.90
N PHE A 58 -19.03 14.69 1.60
CA PHE A 58 -18.77 13.30 1.22
C PHE A 58 -17.95 13.23 -0.08
N ARG A 59 -18.32 14.03 -1.10
CA ARG A 59 -17.58 14.09 -2.36
C ARG A 59 -16.13 14.48 -2.15
N ILE A 60 -15.85 15.51 -1.33
CA ILE A 60 -14.48 15.96 -1.05
C ILE A 60 -13.65 14.86 -0.36
N LEU A 61 -14.24 14.20 0.65
CA LEU A 61 -13.56 13.12 1.38
C LEU A 61 -13.21 11.96 0.46
N ILE A 62 -14.18 11.48 -0.32
CA ILE A 62 -13.95 10.36 -1.24
C ILE A 62 -13.06 10.75 -2.41
N ALA A 63 -13.15 11.97 -2.94
CA ALA A 63 -12.24 12.46 -3.98
C ALA A 63 -10.79 12.48 -3.50
N SER A 64 -10.57 12.88 -2.24
CA SER A 64 -9.24 12.86 -1.62
C SER A 64 -8.70 11.44 -1.46
N LEU A 65 -9.55 10.52 -0.99
CA LEU A 65 -9.20 9.09 -0.87
C LEU A 65 -8.93 8.46 -2.25
N TYR A 66 -9.77 8.76 -3.24
CA TYR A 66 -9.61 8.30 -4.60
C TYR A 66 -8.27 8.75 -5.18
N SER A 67 -7.94 10.04 -5.04
CA SER A 67 -6.67 10.60 -5.50
C SER A 67 -5.49 9.93 -4.79
N PHE A 68 -5.58 9.77 -3.47
CA PHE A 68 -4.56 9.09 -2.67
C PHE A 68 -4.28 7.67 -3.16
N ILE A 69 -5.32 6.89 -3.47
CA ILE A 69 -5.17 5.53 -4.02
C ILE A 69 -4.66 5.59 -5.46
N SER A 70 -5.25 6.42 -6.31
CA SER A 70 -4.94 6.45 -7.74
C SER A 70 -3.48 6.83 -8.01
N PHE A 71 -2.97 7.88 -7.36
CA PHE A 71 -1.57 8.31 -7.51
C PHE A 71 -0.56 7.31 -6.92
N ASN A 72 -0.99 6.42 -6.03
CA ASN A 72 -0.14 5.37 -5.45
C ASN A 72 -0.39 3.98 -6.04
N ARG A 73 -1.29 3.84 -7.03
CA ARG A 73 -1.65 2.54 -7.60
C ARG A 73 -0.44 1.76 -8.14
N LYS A 74 0.58 2.46 -8.66
CA LYS A 74 1.82 1.84 -9.18
C LYS A 74 2.59 1.08 -8.10
N VAL A 75 2.56 1.56 -6.85
CA VAL A 75 3.21 0.87 -5.72
C VAL A 75 2.26 -0.08 -5.02
N ILE A 76 0.96 0.20 -5.00
CA ILE A 76 -0.05 -0.69 -4.42
C ILE A 76 -0.18 -1.97 -5.25
N ALA A 77 -0.44 -1.84 -6.55
CA ALA A 77 -0.63 -2.91 -7.52
C ALA A 77 0.31 -2.68 -8.72
N PRO A 78 1.60 -3.03 -8.59
CA PRO A 78 2.56 -2.87 -9.67
C PRO A 78 2.19 -3.79 -10.83
N ALA A 79 2.20 -3.24 -12.04
CA ALA A 79 2.17 -3.99 -13.28
C ALA A 79 3.54 -3.92 -13.95
N ASP A 80 3.83 -4.85 -14.86
CA ASP A 80 5.04 -4.79 -15.67
C ASP A 80 5.02 -3.51 -16.52
N VAL A 81 5.99 -2.62 -16.26
CA VAL A 81 6.08 -1.30 -16.89
C VAL A 81 6.25 -1.41 -18.41
N TYR A 82 6.86 -2.50 -18.89
CA TYR A 82 7.07 -2.73 -20.32
C TYR A 82 5.82 -3.23 -21.03
N ALA A 83 4.81 -3.71 -20.30
CA ALA A 83 3.53 -4.13 -20.87
C ALA A 83 2.48 -3.01 -20.88
N SER A 84 2.67 -1.92 -20.12
CA SER A 84 1.67 -0.85 -20.00
C SER A 84 1.98 0.34 -20.91
N VAL A 85 1.15 0.55 -21.94
CA VAL A 85 1.11 1.78 -22.79
C VAL A 85 0.81 3.05 -21.97
N CYS A 86 0.30 2.85 -20.75
CA CYS A 86 -0.24 3.89 -19.89
C CYS A 86 0.57 4.01 -18.59
N VAL A 87 1.43 5.03 -18.52
CA VAL A 87 2.22 5.32 -17.31
C VAL A 87 1.51 6.43 -16.51
N PRO A 88 0.92 6.12 -15.34
CA PRO A 88 0.28 7.14 -14.51
C PRO A 88 1.27 8.21 -14.07
N SER A 89 0.78 9.44 -13.91
CA SER A 89 1.58 10.57 -13.47
C SER A 89 2.09 10.37 -12.04
N PHE A 90 3.37 10.65 -11.84
CA PHE A 90 4.00 10.57 -10.53
C PHE A 90 3.72 11.84 -9.74
N ASN A 91 3.07 11.70 -8.58
CA ASN A 91 2.78 12.83 -7.69
C ASN A 91 3.50 12.67 -6.35
N ILE A 92 4.50 13.53 -6.10
CA ILE A 92 5.36 13.48 -4.91
C ILE A 92 4.55 13.66 -3.61
N PRO A 93 3.70 14.69 -3.45
CA PRO A 93 2.87 14.85 -2.25
C PRO A 93 2.07 13.59 -1.88
N TYR A 94 1.38 12.98 -2.85
CA TYR A 94 0.61 11.76 -2.58
C TYR A 94 1.51 10.56 -2.26
N ARG A 95 2.71 10.48 -2.84
CA ARG A 95 3.68 9.42 -2.48
C ARG A 95 4.19 9.57 -1.05
N VAL A 96 4.54 10.79 -0.63
CA VAL A 96 4.97 11.05 0.75
C VAL A 96 3.83 10.78 1.73
N ALA A 97 2.61 11.23 1.42
CA ALA A 97 1.43 10.94 2.22
C ALA A 97 1.21 9.42 2.38
N TYR A 98 1.40 8.64 1.31
CA TYR A 98 1.28 7.19 1.35
C TYR A 98 2.34 6.51 2.23
N LEU A 99 3.59 6.98 2.17
CA LEU A 99 4.65 6.47 3.04
C LEU A 99 4.33 6.75 4.52
N ILE A 100 3.92 7.97 4.85
CA ILE A 100 3.55 8.36 6.23
C ILE A 100 2.34 7.56 6.71
N PHE A 101 1.29 7.46 5.88
CA PHE A 101 0.10 6.67 6.20
C PHE A 101 0.46 5.20 6.47
N SER A 102 1.18 4.57 5.54
CA SER A 102 1.57 3.17 5.67
C SER A 102 2.46 2.94 6.89
N TRP A 103 3.34 3.89 7.21
CA TRP A 103 4.21 3.84 8.37
C TRP A 103 3.42 3.89 9.68
N ILE A 104 2.52 4.86 9.84
CA ILE A 104 1.70 5.00 11.04
C ILE A 104 0.81 3.76 11.24
N ILE A 105 0.07 3.36 10.20
CA ILE A 105 -0.85 2.22 10.29
C ILE A 105 -0.11 0.93 10.61
N THR A 106 1.01 0.65 9.92
CA THR A 106 1.80 -0.57 10.21
C THR A 106 2.34 -0.55 11.64
N SER A 107 2.83 0.61 12.12
CA SER A 107 3.36 0.73 13.48
C SER A 107 2.28 0.52 14.55
N LEU A 108 1.08 1.06 14.34
CA LEU A 108 -0.07 0.86 15.24
C LEU A 108 -0.46 -0.62 15.32
N ILE A 109 -0.61 -1.28 14.17
CA ILE A 109 -0.98 -2.70 14.12
C ILE A 109 0.10 -3.55 14.77
N LEU A 110 1.37 -3.31 14.44
CA LEU A 110 2.48 -4.08 14.99
C LEU A 110 2.63 -3.90 16.50
N THR A 111 2.38 -2.70 17.02
CA THR A 111 2.35 -2.44 18.46
C THR A 111 1.29 -3.28 19.14
N ASN A 112 0.07 -3.32 18.59
CA ASN A 112 -1.03 -4.09 19.17
C ASN A 112 -0.83 -5.60 19.01
N TYR A 113 -0.24 -6.05 17.91
CA TYR A 113 0.05 -7.48 17.71
C TYR A 113 1.16 -7.98 18.63
N SER A 114 2.22 -7.19 18.79
CA SER A 114 3.42 -7.60 19.52
C SER A 114 3.21 -7.79 21.02
N THR A 115 2.19 -7.17 21.63
CA THR A 115 1.84 -7.40 23.05
C THR A 115 1.39 -8.83 23.34
N HIS A 116 0.99 -9.58 22.30
CA HIS A 116 0.53 -10.96 22.44
C HIS A 116 1.61 -11.99 22.06
N LEU A 117 2.79 -11.54 21.65
CA LEU A 117 3.93 -12.37 21.32
C LEU A 117 4.86 -12.54 22.52
N PRO A 118 5.59 -13.66 22.63
CA PRO A 118 6.56 -13.90 23.69
C PRO A 118 7.86 -13.12 23.43
N ILE A 119 7.76 -11.80 23.30
CA ILE A 119 8.86 -10.90 22.94
C ILE A 119 8.98 -9.78 23.99
N PRO A 120 10.08 -8.99 23.98
CA PRO A 120 10.29 -7.91 24.94
C PRO A 120 9.14 -6.89 24.93
N ALA A 121 8.86 -6.29 26.09
CA ALA A 121 7.80 -5.28 26.26
C ALA A 121 7.82 -4.23 25.14
N THR A 122 6.68 -4.08 24.48
CA THR A 122 6.51 -3.23 23.28
C THR A 122 5.86 -1.89 23.61
N SER A 123 6.11 -0.89 22.77
CA SER A 123 5.43 0.39 22.83
C SER A 123 5.28 0.95 21.42
N PHE A 124 4.31 1.84 21.25
CA PHE A 124 4.11 2.51 19.97
C PHE A 124 5.38 3.25 19.51
N GLY A 125 6.05 3.96 20.42
CA GLY A 125 7.30 4.67 20.10
C GLY A 125 8.39 3.72 19.58
N ARG A 126 8.52 2.52 20.16
CA ARG A 126 9.47 1.50 19.71
C ARG A 126 9.16 1.04 18.28
N GLU A 127 7.94 0.57 18.03
CA GLU A 127 7.57 0.06 16.70
C GLU A 127 7.57 1.15 15.63
N PHE A 128 7.20 2.37 16.02
CA PHE A 128 7.26 3.56 15.16
C PHE A 128 8.69 3.87 14.74
N LEU A 129 9.65 3.87 15.68
CA LEU A 129 11.07 4.09 15.40
C LEU A 129 11.69 2.96 14.57
N ILE A 130 11.33 1.70 14.84
CA ILE A 130 11.81 0.56 14.05
C ILE A 130 11.30 0.64 12.61
N CYS A 131 10.00 0.90 12.41
CA CYS A 131 9.44 1.03 11.07
C CYS A 131 9.99 2.27 10.35
N GLY A 132 10.15 3.40 11.04
CA GLY A 132 10.72 4.62 10.47
C GLY A 132 12.19 4.46 10.11
N GLY A 133 12.96 3.83 11.00
CA GLY A 133 14.36 3.50 10.76
C GLY A 133 14.54 2.56 9.58
N GLN A 134 13.63 1.59 9.37
CA GLN A 134 13.64 0.75 8.17
C GLN A 134 13.50 1.60 6.90
N ILE A 135 12.55 2.55 6.87
CA ILE A 135 12.33 3.44 5.73
C ILE A 135 13.58 4.27 5.45
N LEU A 136 14.20 4.84 6.48
CA LEU A 136 15.41 5.65 6.34
C LEU A 136 16.60 4.82 5.88
N PHE A 137 16.83 3.65 6.49
CA PHE A 137 17.93 2.77 6.15
C PHE A 137 17.85 2.28 4.70
N GLN A 138 16.68 1.81 4.31
CA GLN A 138 16.40 1.35 2.94
C GLN A 138 16.43 2.49 1.93
N GLY A 139 15.89 3.65 2.31
CA GLY A 139 15.94 4.87 1.52
C GLY A 139 17.37 5.30 1.22
N ALA A 140 18.25 5.28 2.23
CA ALA A 140 19.66 5.58 2.07
C ALA A 140 20.35 4.60 1.10
N ILE A 141 20.16 3.28 1.29
CA ILE A 141 20.76 2.26 0.43
C ILE A 141 20.34 2.44 -1.04
N VAL A 142 19.04 2.64 -1.29
CA VAL A 142 18.56 2.84 -2.67
C VAL A 142 18.97 4.19 -3.22
N TRP A 143 19.08 5.23 -2.38
CA TRP A 143 19.58 6.52 -2.82
C TRP A 143 20.99 6.43 -3.40
N PHE A 144 21.89 5.68 -2.76
CA PHE A 144 23.26 5.50 -3.22
C PHE A 144 23.42 4.50 -4.37
N THR A 145 22.51 3.54 -4.51
CA THR A 145 22.60 2.51 -5.56
C THR A 145 21.77 2.82 -6.80
N ASN A 146 20.60 3.44 -6.64
CA ASN A 146 19.67 3.75 -7.73
C ASN A 146 18.70 4.90 -7.35
N ARG A 147 19.24 6.12 -7.21
CA ARG A 147 18.52 7.33 -6.78
C ARG A 147 17.18 7.56 -7.47
N ASN A 148 17.10 7.32 -8.78
CA ASN A 148 15.90 7.55 -9.58
C ASN A 148 14.74 6.62 -9.23
N ARG A 149 15.01 5.49 -8.56
CA ARG A 149 14.01 4.49 -8.16
C ARG A 149 13.68 4.55 -6.66
N ALA A 150 14.30 5.44 -5.89
CA ALA A 150 14.19 5.46 -4.43
C ALA A 150 12.73 5.58 -3.93
N LEU A 151 11.96 6.54 -4.42
CA LEU A 151 10.56 6.72 -3.99
C LEU A 151 9.62 5.62 -4.49
N ASP A 152 9.92 4.99 -5.63
CA ASP A 152 9.18 3.85 -6.15
C ASP A 152 9.46 2.58 -5.35
N TYR A 153 10.72 2.37 -4.97
CA TYR A 153 11.12 1.27 -4.10
C TYR A 153 10.53 1.44 -2.70
N LEU A 154 10.69 2.61 -2.07
CA LEU A 154 10.15 2.88 -0.73
C LEU A 154 8.63 2.69 -0.70
N GLY A 155 7.92 3.15 -1.74
CA GLY A 155 6.49 2.91 -1.86
C GLY A 155 6.15 1.42 -1.93
N ASN A 156 6.84 0.64 -2.76
CA ASN A 156 6.65 -0.82 -2.85
C ASN A 156 6.96 -1.53 -1.52
N MET A 157 8.06 -1.17 -0.87
CA MET A 157 8.44 -1.71 0.44
C MET A 157 7.35 -1.41 1.49
N MET A 158 6.82 -0.19 1.52
CA MET A 158 5.75 0.18 2.43
C MET A 158 4.43 -0.49 2.10
N THR A 159 4.13 -0.76 0.82
CA THR A 159 2.98 -1.59 0.45
C THR A 159 3.13 -3.01 1.01
N VAL A 160 4.31 -3.63 0.92
CA VAL A 160 4.55 -4.96 1.52
C VAL A 160 4.31 -4.93 3.03
N SER A 161 4.86 -3.92 3.72
CA SER A 161 4.66 -3.72 5.17
C SER A 161 3.20 -3.52 5.54
N LEU A 162 2.47 -2.69 4.79
CA LEU A 162 1.06 -2.43 5.03
C LEU A 162 0.21 -3.69 4.79
N CYS A 163 0.43 -4.41 3.68
CA CYS A 163 -0.23 -5.68 3.42
C CYS A 163 0.04 -6.69 4.54
N GLY A 164 1.29 -6.81 5.00
CA GLY A 164 1.65 -7.63 6.14
C GLY A 164 0.89 -7.25 7.41
N GLY A 165 0.88 -5.97 7.77
CA GLY A 165 0.11 -5.46 8.91
C GLY A 165 -1.39 -5.77 8.79
N LEU A 166 -2.00 -5.51 7.64
CA LEU A 166 -3.41 -5.80 7.41
C LEU A 166 -3.73 -7.30 7.54
N LEU A 167 -2.82 -8.19 7.13
CA LEU A 167 -2.98 -9.65 7.31
C LEU A 167 -2.89 -10.11 8.77
N LEU A 168 -2.36 -9.29 9.67
CA LEU A 168 -2.36 -9.57 11.11
C LEU A 168 -3.71 -9.24 11.78
N LEU A 169 -4.50 -8.33 11.20
CA LEU A 169 -5.77 -7.86 11.78
C LEU A 169 -6.82 -8.97 11.98
N PRO A 170 -7.04 -9.92 11.06
CA PRO A 170 -8.03 -10.98 11.27
C PRO A 170 -7.74 -11.80 12.53
N LEU A 171 -6.48 -12.15 12.77
CA LEU A 171 -6.11 -12.95 13.94
C LEU A 171 -6.13 -12.11 15.23
N LEU A 172 -5.80 -10.83 15.17
CA LEU A 172 -6.03 -9.89 16.27
C LEU A 172 -7.50 -9.80 16.65
N TRP A 173 -8.38 -9.71 15.66
CA TRP A 173 -9.82 -9.67 15.89
C TRP A 173 -10.32 -10.96 16.53
N ILE A 174 -9.89 -12.13 16.02
CA ILE A 174 -10.20 -13.42 16.64
C ILE A 174 -9.71 -13.45 18.09
N ASN A 175 -8.46 -13.04 18.34
CA ASN A 175 -7.88 -13.00 19.69
C ASN A 175 -8.64 -12.07 20.66
N SER A 176 -9.32 -11.06 20.15
CA SER A 176 -10.15 -10.15 20.97
C SER A 176 -11.48 -10.77 21.42
N VAL A 177 -11.97 -11.79 20.70
CA VAL A 177 -13.24 -12.47 20.99
C VAL A 177 -13.02 -13.82 21.68
N MET A 178 -11.90 -14.49 21.38
CA MET A 178 -11.49 -15.74 22.00
C MET A 178 -9.98 -15.75 22.23
N THR A 179 -9.52 -16.30 23.35
CA THR A 179 -8.09 -16.33 23.65
C THR A 179 -7.35 -17.28 22.71
N VAL A 180 -6.48 -16.71 21.87
CA VAL A 180 -5.62 -17.48 20.96
C VAL A 180 -4.27 -17.70 21.64
N SER A 181 -3.74 -18.93 21.58
CA SER A 181 -2.44 -19.22 22.17
C SER A 181 -1.32 -18.39 21.52
N SER A 182 -0.33 -17.98 22.32
CA SER A 182 0.83 -17.23 21.82
C SER A 182 1.61 -18.00 20.74
N LEU A 183 1.59 -19.33 20.77
CA LEU A 183 2.22 -20.16 19.72
C LEU A 183 1.53 -19.99 18.37
N VAL A 184 0.19 -19.96 18.33
CA VAL A 184 -0.57 -19.74 17.09
C VAL A 184 -0.35 -18.32 16.57
N LEU A 185 -0.35 -17.32 17.44
CA LEU A 185 -0.06 -15.93 17.07
C LEU A 185 1.36 -15.76 16.53
N PHE A 186 2.35 -16.43 17.14
CA PHE A 186 3.72 -16.44 16.65
C PHE A 186 3.84 -17.14 15.29
N GLY A 187 3.19 -18.31 15.13
CA GLY A 187 3.15 -19.03 13.86
C GLY A 187 2.52 -18.22 12.72
N TRP A 188 1.42 -17.51 12.99
CA TRP A 188 0.79 -16.61 12.03
C TRP A 188 1.70 -15.43 11.66
N PHE A 189 2.33 -14.82 12.66
CA PHE A 189 3.30 -13.75 12.42
C PHE A 189 4.45 -14.23 11.51
N ALA A 190 5.01 -15.40 11.78
CA ALA A 190 6.06 -16.00 10.95
C ALA A 190 5.58 -16.28 9.51
N ALA A 191 4.36 -16.78 9.35
CA ALA A 191 3.75 -17.01 8.03
C ALA A 191 3.57 -15.69 7.26
N VAL A 192 3.09 -14.64 7.91
CA VAL A 192 2.94 -13.29 7.32
C VAL A 192 4.30 -12.72 6.92
N VAL A 193 5.31 -12.76 7.80
CA VAL A 193 6.67 -12.30 7.50
C VAL A 193 7.28 -13.06 6.31
N THR A 194 7.04 -14.37 6.23
CA THR A 194 7.48 -15.20 5.10
C THR A 194 6.78 -14.78 3.79
N GLY A 195 5.47 -14.56 3.84
CA GLY A 195 4.71 -14.02 2.70
C GLY A 195 5.22 -12.63 2.25
N MET A 196 5.51 -11.75 3.22
CA MET A 196 6.11 -10.44 2.95
C MET A 196 7.47 -10.56 2.26
N PHE A 197 8.32 -11.48 2.68
CA PHE A 197 9.62 -11.73 2.04
C PHE A 197 9.47 -12.11 0.57
N PHE A 198 8.60 -13.07 0.25
CA PHE A 198 8.34 -13.47 -1.14
C PHE A 198 7.72 -12.33 -1.97
N MET A 199 6.78 -11.59 -1.38
CA MET A 199 6.18 -10.43 -2.03
C MET A 199 7.22 -9.34 -2.33
N HIS A 200 8.14 -9.08 -1.40
CA HIS A 200 9.21 -8.11 -1.59
C HIS A 200 10.18 -8.54 -2.71
N LEU A 201 10.60 -9.80 -2.73
CA LEU A 201 11.42 -10.36 -3.80
C LEU A 201 10.76 -10.19 -5.18
N HIS A 202 9.46 -10.50 -5.26
CA HIS A 202 8.70 -10.37 -6.49
C HIS A 202 8.63 -8.90 -6.95
N ARG A 203 8.33 -7.96 -6.04
CA ARG A 203 8.24 -6.52 -6.34
C ARG A 203 9.58 -5.92 -6.73
N VAL A 204 10.67 -6.33 -6.10
CA VAL A 204 12.03 -5.89 -6.47
C VAL A 204 12.38 -6.31 -7.90
N LYS A 205 11.99 -7.53 -8.30
CA LYS A 205 12.13 -8.00 -9.70
C LYS A 205 11.28 -7.18 -10.67
N LEU A 206 10.01 -6.94 -10.35
CA LEU A 206 9.11 -6.11 -11.16
C LEU A 206 9.61 -4.65 -11.31
N LEU A 207 10.29 -4.13 -10.30
CA LEU A 207 10.86 -2.78 -10.34
C LEU A 207 12.22 -2.71 -11.05
N HIS A 208 12.76 -3.84 -11.51
CA HIS A 208 14.09 -3.99 -12.10
C HIS A 208 15.21 -3.41 -11.22
N VAL A 209 15.11 -3.62 -9.91
CA VAL A 209 16.16 -3.27 -8.93
C VAL A 209 16.80 -4.54 -8.36
N SER A 210 17.99 -4.40 -7.77
CA SER A 210 18.75 -5.57 -7.30
C SER A 210 18.06 -6.28 -6.14
N ALA A 211 18.00 -7.62 -6.20
CA ALA A 211 17.53 -8.48 -5.10
C ALA A 211 18.30 -8.26 -3.79
N TRP A 212 19.50 -7.69 -3.87
CA TRP A 212 20.29 -7.24 -2.72
C TRP A 212 19.50 -6.35 -1.74
N LEU A 213 18.55 -5.57 -2.24
CA LEU A 213 17.69 -4.73 -1.41
C LEU A 213 16.79 -5.54 -0.45
N THR A 214 16.40 -6.76 -0.83
CA THR A 214 15.68 -7.66 0.08
C THR A 214 16.61 -8.18 1.18
N PHE A 215 17.87 -8.47 0.84
CA PHE A 215 18.85 -8.90 1.83
C PHE A 215 19.09 -7.79 2.87
N THR A 216 19.34 -6.56 2.42
CA THR A 216 19.53 -5.43 3.36
C THR A 216 18.27 -5.16 4.19
N TRP A 217 17.08 -5.46 3.66
CA TRP A 217 15.82 -5.34 4.40
C TRP A 217 15.76 -6.31 5.59
N ILE A 218 16.15 -7.56 5.38
CA ILE A 218 16.28 -8.57 6.44
C ILE A 218 17.37 -8.18 7.43
N VAL A 219 18.55 -7.76 6.93
CA VAL A 219 19.68 -7.38 7.79
C VAL A 219 19.28 -6.30 8.79
N TYR A 220 18.55 -5.27 8.36
CA TYR A 220 18.03 -4.26 9.28
C TYR A 220 17.19 -4.87 10.41
N ARG A 221 16.27 -5.78 10.08
CA ARG A 221 15.39 -6.43 11.07
C ARG A 221 16.16 -7.31 12.04
N VAL A 222 17.15 -8.06 11.54
CA VAL A 222 18.02 -8.89 12.39
C VAL A 222 18.88 -8.02 13.32
N LEU A 223 19.45 -6.93 12.82
CA LEU A 223 20.23 -5.99 13.64
C LEU A 223 19.38 -5.37 14.75
N VAL A 224 18.17 -4.90 14.44
CA VAL A 224 17.23 -4.37 15.43
C VAL A 224 16.91 -5.44 16.48
N TRP A 225 16.63 -6.67 16.05
CA TRP A 225 16.33 -7.78 16.97
C TRP A 225 17.52 -8.09 17.90
N ILE A 226 18.76 -8.13 17.38
CA ILE A 226 19.98 -8.32 18.17
C ILE A 226 20.12 -7.19 19.21
N VAL A 227 19.96 -5.93 18.80
CA VAL A 227 20.04 -4.78 19.71
C VAL A 227 18.99 -4.88 20.81
N MET A 228 17.76 -5.29 20.47
CA MET A 228 16.70 -5.49 21.44
C MET A 228 17.04 -6.59 22.45
N LEU A 229 17.61 -7.71 22.00
CA LEU A 229 18.06 -8.78 22.89
C LEU A 229 19.15 -8.29 23.83
N LEU A 230 20.19 -7.62 23.31
CA LEU A 230 21.31 -7.15 24.13
C LEU A 230 20.87 -6.14 25.20
N ASN A 231 19.95 -5.24 24.86
CA ASN A 231 19.42 -4.24 25.80
C ASN A 231 18.48 -4.81 26.88
N GLN A 232 18.08 -6.09 26.79
CA GLN A 232 17.35 -6.75 27.88
C GLN A 232 18.26 -7.36 28.94
N PHE A 233 19.55 -7.55 28.63
CA PHE A 233 20.54 -8.13 29.54
C PHE A 233 21.42 -7.06 30.21
N LEU A 234 21.19 -5.78 29.90
CA LEU A 234 21.82 -4.60 30.51
C LEU A 234 20.78 -3.88 31.38
#